data_AF-A0A1K1UB30-F1
#
_entry.id   AF-A0A1K1UB30-F1
#
_cell.length_a   1.000
_cell.length_b   1.000
_cell.length_c   1.000
_cell.angle_alpha   90.00
_cell.angle_beta   90.00
_cell.angle_gamma   90.00
#
_symmetry.space_group_name_H-M   'P 1'
#
loop_
_entity.id
_entity.type
_entity.pdbx_description
1 polymer ?
#
loop_
_entity_poly.entity_id
_entity_poly.type
_entity_poly.pdbx_seq_one_letter_code
_entity_poly.pdbx_strand_id
1 'polypeptide(L)'
;MAENRSPDAGRRSERSRRAIHDAALALVAEVGYPRTTIDAIAARAGVGKQTIYRWYHRWLLRTLPLTHEYADAIVDHALRGLAP
;
A
#
# COMPACT_ATOMS: atom_id res chain seq x y z
N MET A 1 -23.04 2.86 -27.30
CA MET A 1 -21.69 2.80 -26.69
C MET A 1 -21.87 2.87 -25.18
N ALA A 2 -21.85 1.72 -24.50
CA ALA A 2 -22.14 1.66 -23.07
C ALA A 2 -20.89 2.08 -22.27
N GLU A 3 -20.97 3.24 -21.64
CA GLU A 3 -19.97 3.80 -20.74
C GLU A 3 -20.01 3.02 -19.41
N ASN A 4 -19.14 2.02 -19.29
CA ASN A 4 -19.09 1.17 -18.10
C ASN A 4 -18.29 1.85 -16.98
N ARG A 5 -18.99 2.60 -16.13
CA ARG A 5 -18.60 3.03 -14.77
C ARG A 5 -17.63 2.02 -14.11
N SER A 6 -16.51 2.49 -13.57
CA SER A 6 -15.76 1.70 -12.58
C SER A 6 -15.42 2.48 -11.31
N PRO A 7 -16.42 2.98 -10.55
CA PRO A 7 -16.22 3.43 -9.17
C PRO A 7 -15.73 2.30 -8.24
N ASP A 8 -15.83 1.03 -8.66
CA ASP A 8 -15.31 -0.12 -7.91
C ASP A 8 -13.80 -0.34 -8.04
N ALA A 9 -13.19 -0.02 -9.18
CA ALA A 9 -11.76 -0.24 -9.40
C ALA A 9 -10.90 0.67 -8.50
N GLY A 10 -11.33 1.92 -8.32
CA GLY A 10 -10.70 2.89 -7.41
C GLY A 10 -10.82 2.47 -5.95
N ARG A 11 -12.02 2.07 -5.51
CA ARG A 11 -12.26 1.61 -4.13
C ARG A 11 -11.50 0.32 -3.79
N ARG A 12 -11.45 -0.64 -4.72
CA ARG A 12 -10.67 -1.87 -4.56
C ARG A 12 -9.17 -1.57 -4.46
N SER A 13 -8.67 -0.67 -5.31
CA SER A 13 -7.29 -0.21 -5.27
C SER A 13 -6.93 0.44 -3.94
N GLU A 14 -7.81 1.30 -3.42
CA GLU A 14 -7.63 1.97 -2.14
C GLU A 14 -7.65 1.00 -0.96
N ARG A 15 -8.58 0.04 -0.96
CA ARG A 15 -8.66 -1.02 0.06
C ARG A 15 -7.39 -1.86 0.09
N SER A 16 -6.93 -2.31 -1.08
CA SER A 16 -5.68 -3.07 -1.18
C SER A 16 -4.48 -2.26 -0.71
N ARG A 17 -4.43 -0.95 -1.03
CA ARG A 17 -3.35 -0.06 -0.60
C ARG A 17 -3.27 0.05 0.92
N ARG A 18 -4.39 0.30 1.59
CA ARG A 18 -4.44 0.35 3.06
C ARG A 18 -4.03 -0.99 3.68
N ALA A 19 -4.59 -2.10 3.18
CA ALA A 19 -4.26 -3.44 3.67
C ALA A 19 -2.75 -3.77 3.56
N ILE A 20 -2.11 -3.40 2.45
CA ILE A 20 -0.66 -3.58 2.26
C ILE A 20 0.13 -2.77 3.28
N HIS A 21 -0.27 -1.52 3.53
CA HIS A 21 0.42 -0.65 4.45
C HIS A 21 0.28 -1.12 5.90
N ASP A 22 -0.95 -1.41 6.34
CA ASP A 22 -1.23 -1.90 7.69
C ASP A 22 -0.48 -3.22 7.95
N ALA A 23 -0.46 -4.14 6.98
CA ALA A 23 0.30 -5.38 7.07
C ALA A 23 1.82 -5.16 7.15
N ALA A 24 2.35 -4.19 6.41
CA ALA A 24 3.77 -3.87 6.42
C ALA A 24 4.21 -3.28 7.76
N LEU A 25 3.45 -2.31 8.31
CA LEU A 25 3.73 -1.75 9.62
C LEU A 25 3.67 -2.80 10.73
N ALA A 26 2.59 -3.61 10.74
CA ALA A 26 2.43 -4.67 11.73
C ALA A 26 3.60 -5.65 11.68
N LEU A 27 4.03 -6.08 10.48
CA LEU A 27 5.18 -6.96 10.31
C LEU A 27 6.49 -6.33 10.82
N VAL A 28 6.73 -5.07 10.49
CA VAL A 28 7.93 -4.37 10.96
C VAL A 28 7.93 -4.26 12.48
N ALA A 29 6.78 -4.01 13.10
CA ALA A 29 6.63 -3.97 14.56
C ALA A 29 6.81 -5.37 15.21
N GLU A 30 6.28 -6.43 14.58
CA GLU A 30 6.33 -7.80 15.11
C GLU A 30 7.72 -8.45 14.98
N VAL A 31 8.38 -8.32 13.82
CA VAL A 31 9.61 -9.08 13.49
C VAL A 31 10.81 -8.21 13.16
N GLY A 32 10.64 -6.89 13.13
CA GLY A 32 11.67 -5.94 12.73
C GLY A 32 11.79 -5.79 11.21
N TYR A 33 12.29 -4.62 10.79
CA TYR A 33 12.49 -4.30 9.38
C TYR A 33 13.36 -5.31 8.60
N PRO A 34 14.53 -5.79 9.11
CA PRO A 34 15.38 -6.71 8.35
C PRO A 34 14.75 -8.08 8.06
N ARG A 35 13.74 -8.49 8.83
CA ARG A 35 13.04 -9.76 8.68
C ARG A 35 11.72 -9.63 7.93
N THR A 36 11.29 -8.42 7.62
CA THR A 36 10.05 -8.16 6.88
C THR A 36 10.28 -8.40 5.40
N THR A 37 9.45 -9.25 4.79
CA THR A 37 9.54 -9.59 3.36
C THR A 37 8.26 -9.19 2.62
N ILE A 38 8.39 -8.87 1.32
CA ILE A 38 7.24 -8.60 0.45
C ILE A 38 6.26 -9.77 0.42
N ASP A 39 6.76 -11.00 0.51
CA ASP A 39 5.95 -12.21 0.56
C ASP A 39 5.09 -12.27 1.82
N ALA A 40 5.67 -11.97 2.98
CA ALA A 40 4.94 -11.92 4.24
C ALA A 40 3.89 -10.79 4.25
N ILE A 41 4.21 -9.63 3.67
CA ILE A 41 3.28 -8.51 3.53
C ILE A 41 2.12 -8.90 2.62
N ALA A 42 2.41 -9.48 1.45
CA ALA A 42 1.41 -9.94 0.49
C ALA A 42 0.44 -10.96 1.13
N ALA A 43 1.00 -11.95 1.83
CA ALA A 43 0.21 -12.97 2.52
C ALA A 43 -0.70 -12.36 3.58
N ARG A 44 -0.18 -11.47 4.44
CA ARG A 44 -0.96 -10.83 5.51
C ARG A 44 -2.01 -9.84 4.98
N ALA A 45 -1.70 -9.12 3.91
CA ALA A 45 -2.63 -8.17 3.28
C ALA A 45 -3.67 -8.85 2.38
N GLY A 46 -3.56 -10.16 2.12
CA GLY A 46 -4.47 -10.89 1.23
C GLY A 46 -4.38 -10.44 -0.23
N VAL A 47 -3.20 -10.02 -0.68
CA VAL A 47 -2.96 -9.55 -2.06
C VAL A 47 -1.87 -10.37 -2.74
N GLY A 48 -1.91 -10.45 -4.07
CA GLY A 48 -0.79 -11.00 -4.84
C GLY A 48 0.43 -10.07 -4.80
N LYS A 49 1.63 -10.65 -4.80
CA LYS A 49 2.91 -9.89 -4.88
C LYS A 49 2.94 -8.92 -6.06
N GLN A 50 2.35 -9.32 -7.19
CA GLN A 50 2.25 -8.48 -8.39
C GLN A 50 1.47 -7.18 -8.13
N THR A 51 0.50 -7.19 -7.22
CA THR A 51 -0.18 -5.98 -6.77
C THR A 51 0.82 -5.06 -6.12
N ILE A 52 1.58 -5.53 -5.13
CA ILE A 52 2.61 -4.72 -4.45
C ILE A 52 3.64 -4.18 -5.46
N TYR A 53 4.19 -5.04 -6.33
CA TYR A 53 5.20 -4.62 -7.30
C TYR A 53 4.67 -3.63 -8.34
N ARG A 54 3.41 -3.74 -8.78
CA ARG A 54 2.78 -2.77 -9.70
C ARG A 54 2.78 -1.36 -9.10
N TRP A 55 2.55 -1.26 -7.80
CA TRP A 55 2.59 0.02 -7.08
C TRP A 55 4.01 0.51 -6.86
N TYR A 56 4.94 -0.37 -6.49
CA TYR A 56 6.37 -0.03 -6.37
C TYR A 56 6.94 0.48 -7.68
N HIS A 57 6.61 -0.14 -8.80
CA HIS A 57 6.99 0.30 -10.15
C HIS A 57 6.43 1.70 -10.44
N ARG A 58 5.18 1.98 -10.05
CA ARG A 58 4.55 3.30 -10.22
C ARG A 58 5.28 4.39 -9.41
N TRP A 59 5.73 4.04 -8.21
CA TRP A 59 6.52 4.88 -7.31
C TRP A 59 7.94 5.14 -7.79
N LEU A 60 8.68 4.06 -8.09
CA LEU A 60 10.06 4.10 -8.53
C LEU A 60 10.20 4.84 -9.87
N LEU A 61 9.23 4.67 -10.78
CA LEU A 61 9.23 5.35 -12.07
C LEU A 61 8.53 6.72 -12.04
N ARG A 62 8.11 7.22 -10.86
CA ARG A 62 7.47 8.54 -10.70
C ARG A 62 6.28 8.75 -11.65
N THR A 63 5.55 7.69 -12.01
CA THR A 63 4.44 7.77 -12.98
C THR A 63 3.15 8.33 -12.38
N LEU A 64 3.21 8.76 -11.12
CA LEU A 64 2.22 9.58 -10.43
C LEU A 64 2.89 10.84 -9.87
N PRO A 65 2.22 12.00 -9.90
CA PRO A 65 2.70 13.17 -9.17
C PRO A 65 2.80 12.86 -7.67
N LEU A 66 3.93 13.20 -7.05
CA LEU A 66 4.04 13.29 -5.59
C LEU A 66 3.22 14.51 -5.15
N THR A 67 1.94 14.31 -4.88
CA THR A 67 1.06 15.35 -4.33
C THR A 67 1.29 15.50 -2.83
N HIS A 68 1.01 16.67 -2.27
CA HIS A 68 1.10 16.90 -0.82
C HIS A 68 0.13 15.98 -0.07
N GLU A 69 -1.09 15.79 -0.57
CA GLU A 69 -2.06 14.84 -0.04
C GLU A 69 -1.49 13.42 0.07
N TYR A 70 -0.68 13.01 -0.90
CA TYR A 70 -0.08 11.69 -0.89
C TYR A 70 1.08 11.59 0.11
N ALA A 71 1.87 12.66 0.26
CA ALA A 71 2.90 12.75 1.30
C ALA A 71 2.27 12.74 2.70
N ASP A 72 1.22 13.52 2.91
CA ASP A 72 0.48 13.60 4.17
C ASP A 72 -0.11 12.24 4.54
N ALA A 73 -0.69 11.52 3.56
CA ALA A 73 -1.21 10.18 3.77
C ALA A 73 -0.13 9.16 4.14
N ILE A 74 1.13 9.34 3.74
CA ILE A 74 2.26 8.48 4.15
C ILE A 74 2.68 8.82 5.57
N VAL A 75 2.80 10.11 5.88
CA VAL A 75 3.18 10.60 7.22
C VAL A 75 2.15 10.15 8.25
N ASP A 76 0.85 10.32 7.98
CA ASP A 76 -0.24 9.88 8.83
C ASP A 76 -0.18 8.38 9.15
N HIS A 77 0.19 7.60 8.15
CA HIS A 77 0.26 6.16 8.25
C HIS A 77 1.51 5.74 9.03
N ALA A 78 2.66 6.38 8.80
CA ALA A 78 3.87 6.18 9.59
C ALA A 78 3.67 6.56 11.07
N LEU A 79 3.00 7.68 11.34
CA LEU A 79 2.69 8.12 12.71
C LEU A 79 1.74 7.15 13.42
N ARG A 80 0.75 6.59 12.73
CA ARG A 80 -0.14 5.55 13.30
C ARG A 80 0.58 4.23 13.59
N GLY A 81 1.62 3.89 12.84
CA GLY A 81 2.43 2.70 13.08
C GLY A 81 3.46 2.84 14.21
N LEU A 82 3.75 4.08 14.61
CA LEU A 82 4.71 4.41 15.67
C LEU A 82 4.04 4.79 16.99
N ALA A 83 2.72 4.99 17.00
CA ALA A 83 1.94 5.13 18.21
C ALA A 83 1.70 3.75 18.86
N PRO A 84 1.92 3.61 20.18
CA PRO A 84 1.78 2.34 20.90
C PRO A 84 0.33 1.83 20.96
#